data_AF-A0A370GDN5-F1
#
_entry.id   AF-A0A370GDN5-F1
#
_cell.length_a   1.000
_cell.length_b   1.000
_cell.length_c   1.000
_cell.angle_alpha   90.00
_cell.angle_beta   90.00
_cell.angle_gamma   90.00
#
_symmetry.space_group_name_H-M   'P 1'
#
loop_
_entity.id
_entity.type
_entity.pdbx_description
1 polymer ?
#
loop_
_entity_poly.entity_id
_entity_poly.type
_entity_poly.pdbx_seq_one_letter_code
_entity_poly.pdbx_strand_id
1 'polypeptide(L)'
;MAPSPPPPPDDDTPAAPEARQAVEALWQALSQDAAQAPPPTERDIRRLTRAFGVHGDHCVVGLIAGDRSQLIRESAHVLTSLMRIWAARNLSAGAVWTELDRRTQVGELLMMLNNTPHRRAGRSAGRALGRPWKIQSTKLP
;
A
#
# COMPACT_ATOMS: atom_id res chain seq x y z
N MET A 1 -14.23 5.88 -36.81
CA MET A 1 -13.34 5.29 -35.78
C MET A 1 -14.25 4.84 -34.65
N ALA A 2 -14.55 3.56 -34.55
CA ALA A 2 -15.45 3.04 -33.50
C ALA A 2 -14.70 3.03 -32.15
N PRO A 3 -15.38 3.34 -31.03
CA PRO A 3 -14.76 3.25 -29.71
C PRO A 3 -14.41 1.78 -29.39
N SER A 4 -13.20 1.56 -28.86
CA SER A 4 -12.78 0.24 -28.38
C SER A 4 -13.73 -0.28 -27.31
N PRO A 5 -14.03 -1.60 -27.30
CA PRO A 5 -14.89 -2.19 -26.29
C PRO A 5 -14.30 -2.03 -24.89
N PRO A 6 -15.15 -1.88 -23.85
CA PRO A 6 -14.70 -1.82 -22.47
C PRO A 6 -13.99 -3.13 -22.09
N PRO A 7 -12.97 -3.07 -21.22
CA PRO A 7 -12.31 -4.27 -20.73
C PRO A 7 -13.34 -5.18 -20.01
N PRO A 8 -13.21 -6.51 -20.11
CA PRO A 8 -14.10 -7.45 -19.44
C PRO A 8 -14.07 -7.24 -17.91
N PRO A 9 -15.19 -7.51 -17.21
CA PRO A 9 -15.25 -7.39 -15.75
C PRO A 9 -14.36 -8.43 -15.05
N ASP A 10 -13.79 -8.03 -13.92
CA ASP A 10 -12.83 -8.80 -13.13
C ASP A 10 -13.50 -9.92 -12.32
N ASP A 11 -13.74 -11.08 -12.95
CA ASP A 11 -14.18 -12.30 -12.24
C ASP A 11 -13.07 -12.93 -11.36
N ASP A 12 -11.82 -12.44 -11.47
CA ASP A 12 -10.66 -12.95 -10.71
C ASP A 12 -10.43 -12.22 -9.37
N THR A 13 -11.45 -11.59 -8.78
CA THR A 13 -11.28 -10.91 -7.47
C THR A 13 -11.36 -11.96 -6.35
N PRO A 14 -10.23 -12.41 -5.76
CA PRO A 14 -10.31 -13.30 -4.61
C PRO A 14 -11.01 -12.56 -3.47
N ALA A 15 -11.72 -13.31 -2.63
CA ALA A 15 -12.31 -12.72 -1.44
C ALA A 15 -11.20 -12.07 -0.59
N ALA A 16 -11.41 -10.87 -0.06
CA ALA A 16 -10.45 -10.20 0.82
C ALA A 16 -9.79 -11.11 1.91
N PRO A 17 -10.52 -12.03 2.59
CA PRO A 17 -9.90 -12.99 3.49
C PRO A 17 -8.90 -13.95 2.82
N GLU A 18 -9.15 -14.37 1.58
CA GLU A 18 -8.27 -15.26 0.82
C GLU A 18 -6.96 -14.55 0.44
N ALA A 19 -7.04 -13.29 -0.02
CA ALA A 19 -5.86 -12.49 -0.31
C ALA A 19 -4.97 -12.28 0.94
N ARG A 20 -5.59 -12.01 2.09
CA ARG A 20 -4.86 -11.88 3.36
C ARG A 20 -4.16 -13.18 3.76
N GLN A 21 -4.86 -14.32 3.62
CA GLN A 21 -4.29 -15.63 3.91
C GLN A 21 -3.12 -15.97 2.98
N ALA A 22 -3.22 -15.64 1.69
CA ALA A 22 -2.16 -15.87 0.71
C ALA A 22 -0.88 -15.08 1.05
N VAL A 23 -1.03 -13.80 1.43
CA VAL A 23 0.11 -12.96 1.82
C VAL A 23 0.75 -13.46 3.12
N GLU A 24 -0.06 -13.87 4.10
CA GLU A 24 0.46 -14.45 5.35
C GLU A 24 1.19 -15.78 5.08
N ALA A 25 0.60 -16.67 4.29
CA ALA A 25 1.23 -17.93 3.91
C ALA A 25 2.57 -17.72 3.18
N LEU A 26 2.64 -16.72 2.30
CA LEU A 26 3.88 -16.33 1.62
C LEU A 26 4.93 -15.82 2.62
N TRP A 27 4.55 -14.97 3.57
CA TRP A 27 5.46 -14.50 4.61
C TRP A 27 5.99 -15.66 5.48
N GLN A 28 5.12 -16.58 5.89
CA GLN A 28 5.52 -17.76 6.67
C GLN A 28 6.52 -18.62 5.89
N ALA A 29 6.27 -18.89 4.61
CA ALA A 29 7.20 -19.65 3.76
C ALA A 29 8.56 -18.95 3.62
N LEU A 30 8.57 -17.63 3.37
CA LEU A 30 9.81 -16.86 3.19
C LEU A 30 10.61 -16.71 4.49
N SER A 31 9.94 -16.56 5.63
CA SER A 31 10.61 -16.46 6.93
C SER A 31 11.18 -17.79 7.39
N GLN A 32 10.51 -18.92 7.10
CA GLN A 32 11.04 -20.26 7.34
C GLN A 32 12.27 -20.55 6.48
N ASP A 33 12.22 -20.20 5.19
CA ASP A 33 13.37 -20.32 4.27
C ASP A 33 14.56 -19.48 4.78
N ALA A 34 14.31 -18.23 5.17
CA ALA A 34 15.34 -17.35 5.73
C ALA A 34 15.92 -17.86 7.06
N ALA A 35 15.13 -18.57 7.88
CA ALA A 35 15.60 -19.14 9.15
C ALA A 35 16.49 -20.39 8.95
N GLN A 36 16.31 -21.10 7.84
CA GLN A 36 17.11 -22.28 7.49
C GLN A 36 18.36 -21.93 6.66
N ALA A 37 18.32 -20.80 5.94
CA ALA A 37 19.41 -20.32 5.12
C ALA A 37 20.57 -19.73 5.94
N PRO A 38 21.80 -19.72 5.41
CA PRO A 38 22.89 -18.92 5.98
C PRO A 38 22.51 -17.43 5.98
N PRO A 39 23.08 -16.63 6.90
CA PRO A 39 22.78 -15.20 6.96
C PRO A 39 23.10 -14.52 5.62
N PRO A 40 22.20 -13.67 5.11
CA PRO A 40 22.35 -13.08 3.79
C PRO A 40 23.57 -12.17 3.75
N THR A 41 24.33 -12.27 2.67
CA THR A 41 25.44 -11.35 2.43
C THR A 41 24.91 -10.01 1.92
N GLU A 42 25.73 -8.96 2.03
CA GLU A 42 25.39 -7.66 1.43
C GLU A 42 25.21 -7.76 -0.10
N ARG A 43 25.87 -8.72 -0.76
CA ARG A 43 25.66 -9.00 -2.19
C ARG A 43 24.25 -9.54 -2.45
N ASP A 44 23.75 -10.42 -1.59
CA ASP A 44 22.41 -10.99 -1.69
C ASP A 44 21.35 -9.91 -1.48
N ILE A 45 21.55 -9.05 -0.47
CA ILE A 45 20.66 -7.91 -0.20
C ILE A 45 20.64 -6.97 -1.41
N ARG A 46 21.79 -6.60 -1.98
CA ARG A 46 21.83 -5.77 -3.20
C ARG A 46 21.10 -6.42 -4.38
N ARG A 47 21.18 -7.74 -4.51
CA ARG A 47 20.47 -8.49 -5.57
C ARG A 47 18.95 -8.42 -5.37
N LEU A 48 18.48 -8.58 -4.14
CA LEU A 48 17.06 -8.46 -3.79
C LEU A 48 16.54 -7.05 -4.04
N THR A 49 17.27 -6.02 -3.61
CA THR A 49 16.89 -4.61 -3.85
C THR A 49 16.86 -4.28 -5.34
N ARG A 50 17.81 -4.79 -6.13
CA ARG A 50 17.80 -4.62 -7.59
C ARG A 50 16.58 -5.29 -8.22
N ALA A 51 16.26 -6.53 -7.81
CA ALA A 51 15.08 -7.23 -8.31
C ALA A 51 13.79 -6.46 -7.97
N PHE A 52 13.66 -5.97 -6.74
CA PHE A 52 12.55 -5.11 -6.33
C PHE A 52 12.40 -3.88 -7.25
N GLY A 53 13.51 -3.18 -7.54
CA GLY A 53 13.50 -2.03 -8.45
C GLY A 53 13.06 -2.39 -9.87
N VAL A 54 13.63 -3.46 -10.44
CA VAL A 54 13.28 -3.93 -11.81
C VAL A 54 11.79 -4.26 -11.92
N HIS A 55 11.24 -5.01 -10.96
CA HIS A 55 9.83 -5.35 -10.98
C HIS A 55 8.94 -4.13 -10.74
N GLY A 56 9.39 -3.17 -9.90
CA GLY A 56 8.70 -1.89 -9.73
C GLY A 56 8.60 -1.09 -11.02
N ASP A 57 9.70 -0.99 -11.77
CA ASP A 57 9.72 -0.34 -13.08
C ASP A 57 8.79 -1.05 -14.07
N HIS A 58 8.80 -2.39 -14.07
CA HIS A 58 7.91 -3.15 -14.95
C HIS A 58 6.43 -3.01 -14.59
N CYS A 59 6.06 -2.81 -13.32
CA CYS A 59 4.69 -2.43 -12.95
C CYS A 59 4.28 -1.13 -13.64
N VAL A 60 5.16 -0.12 -13.61
CA VAL A 60 4.89 1.18 -14.24
C VAL A 60 4.77 1.03 -15.76
N VAL A 61 5.65 0.25 -16.39
CA VAL A 61 5.58 -0.07 -17.82
C VAL A 61 4.26 -0.75 -18.17
N GLY A 62 3.85 -1.77 -17.41
CA GLY A 62 2.58 -2.47 -17.64
C GLY A 62 1.37 -1.56 -17.47
N LEU A 63 1.41 -0.66 -16.48
CA LEU A 63 0.37 0.36 -16.29
C LEU A 63 0.27 1.31 -17.48
N ILE A 64 1.39 1.85 -17.96
CA ILE A 64 1.43 2.75 -19.12
C ILE A 64 0.94 2.04 -20.39
N ALA A 65 1.30 0.76 -20.57
CA ALA A 65 0.90 -0.05 -21.71
C ALA A 65 -0.57 -0.51 -21.64
N GLY A 66 -1.25 -0.35 -20.50
CA GLY A 66 -2.57 -0.93 -20.26
C GLY A 66 -2.54 -2.47 -20.18
N ASP A 67 -1.38 -3.07 -19.96
CA ASP A 67 -1.22 -4.52 -19.82
C ASP A 67 -1.48 -4.93 -18.36
N ARG A 68 -2.74 -5.25 -18.09
CA ARG A 68 -3.18 -5.74 -16.78
C ARG A 68 -2.44 -7.00 -16.34
N SER A 69 -2.16 -7.93 -17.25
CA SER A 69 -1.52 -9.20 -16.92
C SER A 69 -0.09 -9.00 -16.45
N GLN A 70 0.65 -8.09 -17.10
CA GLN A 70 1.97 -7.68 -16.68
C GLN A 70 1.91 -6.96 -15.33
N LEU A 71 0.98 -6.01 -15.16
CA LEU A 71 0.84 -5.29 -13.90
C LEU A 71 0.61 -6.23 -12.70
N ILE A 72 -0.28 -7.22 -12.83
CA ILE A 72 -0.55 -8.20 -11.77
C ILE A 72 0.72 -9.01 -11.45
N ARG A 73 1.35 -9.58 -12.49
CA ARG A 73 2.55 -10.43 -12.34
C ARG A 73 3.71 -9.69 -11.69
N GLU A 74 4.03 -8.49 -12.19
CA GLU A 74 5.15 -7.71 -11.68
C GLU A 74 4.83 -7.19 -10.26
N SER A 75 3.58 -6.86 -9.95
CA SER A 75 3.17 -6.48 -8.59
C SER A 75 3.36 -7.62 -7.58
N ALA A 76 3.07 -8.86 -7.98
CA ALA A 76 3.35 -10.03 -7.14
C ALA A 76 4.86 -10.23 -6.92
N HIS A 77 5.68 -10.01 -7.95
CA HIS A 77 7.14 -10.05 -7.81
C HIS A 77 7.69 -8.93 -6.91
N VAL A 78 7.13 -7.72 -7.00
CA VAL A 78 7.46 -6.59 -6.11
C VAL A 78 7.18 -6.96 -4.66
N LEU A 79 5.96 -7.43 -4.35
CA LEU A 79 5.58 -7.83 -2.99
C LEU A 79 6.48 -8.95 -2.44
N THR A 80 6.75 -9.96 -3.26
CA THR A 80 7.65 -11.07 -2.89
C THR A 80 9.07 -10.58 -2.60
N SER A 81 9.60 -9.71 -3.45
CA SER A 81 10.95 -9.15 -3.28
C SER A 81 11.04 -8.27 -2.03
N LEU A 82 10.00 -7.49 -1.75
CA LEU A 82 9.91 -6.66 -0.56
C LEU A 82 9.90 -7.50 0.73
N MET A 83 9.10 -8.57 0.78
CA MET A 83 9.08 -9.49 1.93
C MET A 83 10.41 -10.21 2.12
N ARG A 84 11.10 -10.60 1.05
CA ARG A 84 12.46 -11.16 1.15
C ARG A 84 13.47 -10.15 1.71
N ILE A 85 13.35 -8.88 1.35
CA ILE A 85 14.18 -7.81 1.94
C ILE A 85 13.91 -7.68 3.44
N TRP A 86 12.64 -7.75 3.87
CA TRP A 86 12.28 -7.72 5.29
C TRP A 86 12.92 -8.88 6.05
N ALA A 87 12.78 -10.11 5.55
CA ALA A 87 13.40 -11.28 6.15
C ALA A 87 14.93 -11.12 6.24
N ALA A 88 15.58 -10.67 5.16
CA ALA A 88 17.03 -10.47 5.12
C ALA A 88 17.53 -9.35 6.06
N ARG A 89 16.67 -8.40 6.41
CA ARG A 89 16.97 -7.29 7.35
C ARG A 89 16.39 -7.52 8.75
N ASN A 90 15.89 -8.71 9.03
CA ASN A 90 15.24 -9.08 10.29
C ASN A 90 14.11 -8.12 10.69
N LEU A 91 13.34 -7.65 9.70
CA LEU A 91 12.16 -6.83 9.91
C LEU A 91 10.93 -7.73 10.08
N SER A 92 10.14 -7.43 11.11
CA SER A 92 8.85 -8.09 11.34
C SER A 92 7.81 -7.59 10.34
N ALA A 93 7.16 -8.51 9.61
CA ALA A 93 5.99 -8.18 8.79
C ALA A 93 4.87 -7.57 9.64
N GLY A 94 4.69 -8.02 10.89
CA GLY A 94 3.74 -7.45 11.83
C GLY A 94 4.00 -5.97 12.10
N ALA A 95 5.27 -5.57 12.25
CA ALA A 95 5.63 -4.17 12.45
C ALA A 95 5.29 -3.31 11.22
N VAL A 96 5.49 -3.83 10.01
CA VAL A 96 5.09 -3.13 8.77
C VAL A 96 3.57 -3.03 8.67
N TRP A 97 2.84 -4.10 8.99
CA TRP A 97 1.37 -4.08 9.00
C TRP A 97 0.80 -3.10 10.01
N THR A 98 1.35 -3.04 11.22
CA THR A 98 0.98 -2.03 12.22
C THR A 98 1.22 -0.61 11.71
N GLU A 99 2.33 -0.36 11.02
CA GLU A 99 2.59 0.96 10.44
C GLU A 99 1.60 1.32 9.32
N LEU A 100 1.21 0.36 8.47
CA LEU A 100 0.19 0.59 7.43
C LEU A 100 -1.19 0.87 8.05
N ASP A 101 -1.60 0.08 9.04
CA ASP A 101 -2.85 0.28 9.78
C ASP A 101 -2.88 1.66 10.44
N ARG A 102 -1.77 2.07 11.07
CA ARG A 102 -1.61 3.42 11.63
C ARG A 102 -1.80 4.51 10.57
N ARG A 103 -1.25 4.34 9.36
CA ARG A 103 -1.42 5.32 8.26
C ARG A 103 -2.87 5.40 7.79
N THR A 104 -3.57 4.27 7.70
CA THR A 104 -4.98 4.23 7.33
C THR A 104 -5.84 4.94 8.37
N GLN A 105 -5.65 4.64 9.66
CA GLN A 105 -6.40 5.28 10.75
C GLN A 105 -6.21 6.80 10.79
N VAL A 106 -4.97 7.28 10.59
CA VAL A 106 -4.71 8.73 10.50
C VAL A 106 -5.45 9.35 9.32
N GLY A 107 -5.45 8.68 8.16
CA GLY A 107 -6.20 9.12 6.98
C GLY A 107 -7.71 9.23 7.26
N GLU A 108 -8.29 8.21 7.89
CA GLU A 108 -9.70 8.19 8.26
C GLU A 108 -10.05 9.29 9.26
N LEU A 109 -9.22 9.50 10.29
CA LEU A 109 -9.39 10.59 11.25
C LEU A 109 -9.37 11.95 10.56
N LEU A 110 -8.43 12.19 9.64
CA LEU A 110 -8.35 13.44 8.88
C LEU A 110 -9.59 13.64 8.00
N MET A 111 -10.06 12.58 7.32
CA MET A 111 -11.30 12.64 6.55
C MET A 111 -12.50 12.96 7.44
N MET A 112 -12.61 12.32 8.62
CA MET A 112 -13.68 12.59 9.57
C MET A 112 -13.65 14.03 10.09
N LEU A 113 -12.48 14.57 10.42
CA LEU A 113 -12.33 15.96 10.87
C LEU A 113 -12.64 16.98 9.77
N ASN A 114 -12.21 16.70 8.53
CA ASN A 114 -12.50 17.57 7.40
C ASN A 114 -13.98 17.54 7.01
N ASN A 115 -14.62 16.38 7.15
CA ASN A 115 -16.01 16.16 6.78
C ASN A 115 -16.98 16.30 7.96
N THR A 116 -16.51 16.53 9.20
CA THR A 116 -17.40 16.84 10.31
C THR A 116 -18.16 18.10 9.92
N PRO A 117 -19.47 18.01 9.62
CA PRO A 117 -20.26 19.21 9.58
C PRO A 117 -20.18 19.72 11.01
N HIS A 118 -19.57 20.90 11.22
CA HIS A 118 -19.66 21.59 12.49
C HIS A 118 -21.07 21.35 13.00
N ARG A 119 -21.22 20.57 14.09
CA ARG A 119 -22.53 20.24 14.66
C ARG A 119 -23.28 21.54 14.63
N ARG A 120 -24.48 21.51 14.03
CA ARG A 120 -25.47 22.58 14.01
C ARG A 120 -25.69 23.07 15.45
N ALA A 121 -24.76 23.86 15.97
CA ALA A 121 -24.87 24.56 17.22
C ALA A 121 -25.51 25.89 16.84
N GLY A 122 -26.81 25.97 17.09
CA GLY A 122 -27.53 27.22 17.15
C GLY A 122 -28.03 27.78 15.82
N ARG A 123 -28.99 27.07 15.18
CA ARG A 123 -30.12 27.81 14.55
C ARG A 123 -31.12 28.21 15.65
N SER A 124 -30.61 28.94 16.65
CA SER A 124 -31.36 29.69 17.65
C SER A 124 -30.38 30.48 18.53
N ALA A 125 -29.51 31.29 17.92
CA ALA A 125 -29.01 32.55 18.47
C ALA A 125 -28.07 33.17 17.42
N GLY A 126 -28.37 34.39 17.02
CA GLY A 126 -27.70 35.06 15.91
C GLY A 126 -26.20 35.26 16.11
N ARG A 127 -25.52 35.47 14.98
CA ARG A 127 -24.13 35.93 14.84
C ARG A 127 -23.04 35.01 15.40
N ALA A 128 -22.51 34.15 14.54
CA ALA A 128 -21.12 34.24 14.06
C ALA A 128 -20.83 33.06 13.13
N LEU A 129 -20.63 33.35 11.84
CA LEU A 129 -20.02 32.44 10.89
C LEU A 129 -18.55 32.25 11.27
N GLY A 130 -18.28 31.34 12.19
CA GLY A 130 -16.94 30.86 12.51
C GLY A 130 -16.36 30.18 11.27
N ARG A 131 -15.40 30.86 10.63
CA ARG A 131 -14.71 30.38 9.44
C ARG A 131 -14.14 28.97 9.64
N PRO A 132 -14.17 28.10 8.62
CA PRO A 132 -13.54 26.78 8.70
C PRO A 132 -12.04 26.97 8.99
N TRP A 133 -11.54 26.17 9.95
CA TRP A 133 -10.14 26.20 10.39
C TRP A 133 -9.21 25.97 9.19
N LYS A 134 -8.44 27.00 8.81
CA LYS A 134 -7.35 26.86 7.84
C LYS A 134 -6.16 26.26 8.57
N ILE A 135 -5.75 25.05 8.18
CA ILE A 135 -4.45 24.49 8.57
C ILE A 135 -3.40 25.41 7.95
N GLN A 136 -2.78 26.28 8.77
CA GLN A 136 -1.54 26.92 8.37
C GLN A 136 -0.48 25.85 8.44
N SER A 137 -0.15 25.23 7.30
CA SER A 137 1.08 24.47 7.20
C SER A 137 2.21 25.45 7.49
N THR A 138 2.75 25.41 8.71
CA THR A 138 3.98 26.10 9.05
C THR A 138 5.00 25.61 8.04
N LYS A 139 5.42 26.50 7.14
CA LYS A 139 6.56 26.20 6.29
C LYS A 139 7.69 25.78 7.22
N LEU A 140 8.26 24.62 6.92
CA LEU A 140 9.52 24.15 7.47
C LEU A 140 10.55 25.30 7.46
N PRO A 141 11.39 25.41 8.50
CA PRO A 141 12.45 26.40 8.55
C PRO A 141 13.45 26.25 7.39
#